data_AF-A0A8T6P2F9-F1
#
_entry.id   AF-A0A8T6P2F9-F1
#
_cell.length_a   1.000
_cell.length_b   1.000
_cell.length_c   1.000
_cell.angle_alpha   90.00
_cell.angle_beta   90.00
_cell.angle_gamma   90.00
#
_symmetry.space_group_name_H-M   'P 1'
#
loop_
_entity.id
_entity.type
_entity.pdbx_description
1 polymer ?
#
loop_
_entity_poly.entity_id
_entity_poly.type
_entity_poly.pdbx_seq_one_letter_code
_entity_poly.pdbx_strand_id
1 'polypeptide(L)'
;SWTDTADNELGFQIDAFDPSLTSWQTLANVGPNVTTFSDSSVPCNTERHYFVYTLSEAGRSAPSNLAMAQTPACAPNLLEDPSFEEFGSEAWQPILGHSGDLRYATSLAFHLNGVYLFKSPAQGIEGIQQVVVVAGEPGDLIELRFAFGHRDAASGTQVGGRIQLLDQGAVIDQEICKLRISGDHDWRTLVCSLTASAIYDQIAVALGWQPGSDSGFLGFDQVSLTQEGP
;
A
#
# COMPACT_ATOMS: atom_id res chain seq x y z
N SER A 1 -21.24 -11.34 24.22
CA SER A 1 -21.55 -11.93 25.55
C SER A 1 -23.05 -11.90 25.75
N TRP A 2 -23.57 -12.67 26.69
CA TRP A 2 -24.98 -12.68 27.09
C TRP A 2 -25.08 -12.74 28.62
N THR A 3 -26.28 -12.43 29.13
CA THR A 3 -26.60 -12.63 30.54
C THR A 3 -27.16 -14.03 30.72
N ASP A 4 -26.59 -14.77 31.68
CA ASP A 4 -27.15 -16.05 32.12
C ASP A 4 -28.29 -15.80 33.10
N THR A 5 -29.46 -16.34 32.80
CA THR A 5 -30.65 -16.28 33.68
C THR A 5 -31.24 -17.67 33.91
N ALA A 6 -30.54 -18.72 33.50
CA ALA A 6 -30.97 -20.10 33.70
C ALA A 6 -30.30 -20.67 34.95
N ASP A 7 -31.02 -21.52 35.68
CA ASP A 7 -30.52 -22.17 36.90
C ASP A 7 -30.29 -23.68 36.70
N ASN A 8 -30.69 -24.22 35.53
CA ASN A 8 -30.70 -25.65 35.22
C ASN A 8 -30.34 -25.93 33.76
N GLU A 9 -29.51 -25.07 33.17
CA GLU A 9 -28.98 -25.26 31.84
C GLU A 9 -27.89 -26.33 31.80
N LEU A 10 -27.90 -27.11 30.74
CA LEU A 10 -26.80 -27.97 30.33
C LEU A 10 -25.77 -27.21 29.49
N GLY A 11 -26.12 -25.99 29.05
CA GLY A 11 -25.27 -25.13 28.24
C GLY A 11 -26.06 -24.15 27.39
N PHE A 12 -25.37 -23.54 26.42
CA PHE A 12 -25.95 -22.59 25.49
C PHE A 12 -25.62 -22.96 24.05
N GLN A 13 -26.61 -22.80 23.17
CA GLN A 13 -26.44 -22.89 21.73
C GLN A 13 -26.35 -21.48 21.15
N ILE A 14 -25.31 -21.24 20.35
CA ILE A 14 -25.10 -19.98 19.64
C ILE A 14 -25.41 -20.23 18.16
N ASP A 15 -26.44 -19.56 17.66
CA ASP A 15 -26.75 -19.55 16.23
C ASP A 15 -26.39 -18.20 15.63
N ALA A 16 -25.96 -18.21 14.37
CA ALA A 16 -25.79 -17.02 13.56
C ALA A 16 -26.51 -17.12 12.22
N PHE A 17 -26.97 -15.99 11.70
CA PHE A 17 -27.64 -15.95 10.41
C PHE A 17 -26.63 -16.05 9.28
N ASP A 18 -26.71 -17.13 8.49
CA ASP A 18 -25.93 -17.32 7.27
C ASP A 18 -26.68 -16.74 6.06
N PRO A 19 -26.21 -15.63 5.47
CA PRO A 19 -26.86 -15.03 4.31
C PRO A 19 -26.75 -15.91 3.05
N SER A 20 -25.73 -16.77 2.94
CA SER A 20 -25.54 -17.65 1.78
C SER A 20 -26.57 -18.79 1.74
N LEU A 21 -26.98 -19.25 2.92
CA LEU A 21 -28.00 -20.29 3.10
C LEU A 21 -29.37 -19.69 3.44
N THR A 22 -29.47 -18.36 3.56
CA THR A 22 -30.67 -17.63 4.00
C THR A 22 -31.32 -18.22 5.25
N SER A 23 -30.50 -18.71 6.19
CA SER A 23 -30.97 -19.48 7.35
C SER A 23 -30.08 -19.30 8.57
N TRP A 24 -30.65 -19.58 9.74
CA TRP A 24 -29.90 -19.64 10.99
C TRP A 24 -29.12 -20.95 11.08
N GLN A 25 -27.83 -20.84 11.42
CA GLN A 25 -26.93 -21.97 11.56
C GLN A 25 -26.33 -21.99 12.96
N THR A 26 -26.21 -23.17 13.54
CA THR A 26 -25.51 -23.34 14.82
C THR A 26 -24.02 -23.21 14.62
N LEU A 27 -23.41 -22.24 15.30
CA LEU A 27 -21.97 -22.05 15.32
C LEU A 27 -21.30 -22.90 16.39
N ALA A 28 -21.90 -22.95 17.58
CA ALA A 28 -21.32 -23.66 18.72
C ALA A 28 -22.36 -23.99 19.78
N ASN A 29 -22.08 -25.05 20.53
CA ASN A 29 -22.67 -25.29 21.84
C ASN A 29 -21.57 -25.14 22.88
N VAL A 30 -21.82 -24.34 23.92
CA VAL A 30 -20.91 -24.13 25.05
C VAL A 30 -21.50 -24.75 26.31
N GLY A 31 -20.63 -25.06 27.28
CA GLY A 31 -21.06 -25.63 28.56
C GLY A 31 -21.91 -24.67 29.42
N PRO A 32 -22.43 -25.16 30.55
CA PRO A 32 -23.25 -24.36 31.47
C PRO A 32 -22.43 -23.20 32.06
N ASN A 33 -23.11 -22.14 32.51
CA ASN A 33 -22.51 -20.90 33.04
C ASN A 33 -21.56 -20.13 32.10
N VAL A 34 -21.36 -20.56 30.85
CA VAL A 34 -20.58 -19.79 29.86
C VAL A 34 -21.44 -18.64 29.36
N THR A 35 -20.90 -17.41 29.41
CA THR A 35 -21.61 -16.17 29.02
C THR A 35 -20.95 -15.45 27.85
N THR A 36 -19.94 -16.05 27.24
CA THR A 36 -19.15 -15.45 26.17
C THR A 36 -18.82 -16.45 25.07
N PHE A 37 -18.87 -15.99 23.83
CA PHE A 37 -18.42 -16.71 22.64
C PHE A 37 -17.72 -15.72 21.71
N SER A 38 -16.67 -16.17 21.02
CA SER A 38 -15.93 -15.39 20.03
C SER A 38 -16.05 -16.07 18.67
N ASP A 39 -16.69 -15.39 17.72
CA ASP A 39 -16.79 -15.83 16.33
C ASP A 39 -15.65 -15.25 15.50
N SER A 40 -14.59 -16.02 15.29
CA SER A 40 -13.44 -15.62 14.48
C SER A 40 -13.58 -15.98 12.99
N SER A 41 -14.73 -16.51 12.58
CA SER A 41 -14.95 -16.97 11.20
C SER A 41 -15.52 -15.88 10.28
N VAL A 42 -15.95 -14.74 10.86
CA VAL A 42 -16.59 -13.65 10.12
C VAL A 42 -15.55 -12.84 9.35
N PRO A 43 -15.72 -12.66 8.03
CA PRO A 43 -14.86 -11.79 7.25
C PRO A 43 -14.91 -10.34 7.74
N CYS A 44 -13.91 -9.54 7.38
CA CYS A 44 -13.93 -8.10 7.60
C CYS A 44 -15.07 -7.42 6.84
N ASN A 45 -15.45 -6.22 7.29
CA ASN A 45 -16.54 -5.42 6.75
C ASN A 45 -17.88 -6.17 6.57
N THR A 46 -18.19 -7.09 7.47
CA THR A 46 -19.35 -7.97 7.39
C THR A 46 -20.24 -7.78 8.60
N GLU A 47 -21.53 -7.56 8.35
CA GLU A 47 -22.56 -7.55 9.40
C GLU A 47 -22.93 -9.00 9.74
N ARG A 48 -23.02 -9.30 11.04
CA ARG A 48 -23.39 -10.62 11.53
C ARG A 48 -24.45 -10.51 12.63
N HIS A 49 -25.37 -11.46 12.60
CA HIS A 49 -26.54 -11.52 13.46
C HIS A 49 -26.51 -12.81 14.28
N TYR A 50 -26.80 -12.71 15.57
CA TYR A 50 -26.69 -13.82 16.52
C TYR A 50 -27.94 -13.98 17.38
N PHE A 51 -28.25 -15.23 17.70
CA PHE A 51 -29.12 -15.62 18.79
C PHE A 51 -28.39 -16.58 19.72
N VAL A 52 -28.74 -16.52 21.00
CA VAL A 52 -28.34 -17.51 22.00
C VAL A 52 -29.59 -18.20 22.53
N TYR A 53 -29.49 -19.51 22.72
CA TYR A 53 -30.53 -20.33 23.31
C TYR A 53 -29.94 -21.05 24.52
N THR A 54 -30.74 -21.18 25.57
CA THR A 54 -30.43 -22.08 26.68
C THR A 54 -30.76 -23.51 26.26
N LEU A 55 -29.89 -24.46 26.58
CA LEU A 55 -30.11 -25.90 26.44
C LEU A 55 -30.35 -26.50 27.82
N SER A 56 -31.39 -27.30 27.99
CA SER A 56 -31.71 -28.02 29.23
C SER A 56 -32.17 -29.44 28.92
N GLU A 57 -32.44 -30.27 29.94
CA GLU A 57 -33.06 -31.59 29.74
C GLU A 57 -34.45 -31.49 29.07
N ALA A 58 -35.16 -30.38 29.26
CA ALA A 58 -36.44 -30.12 28.61
C ALA A 58 -36.29 -29.69 27.13
N GLY A 59 -35.06 -29.47 26.67
CA GLY A 59 -34.73 -29.02 25.33
C GLY A 59 -34.26 -27.57 25.25
N ARG A 60 -34.30 -27.03 24.03
CA ARG A 60 -33.84 -25.68 23.68
C ARG A 60 -34.91 -24.63 23.99
N SER A 61 -34.51 -23.51 24.56
CA SER A 61 -35.39 -22.37 24.84
C SER A 61 -35.89 -21.65 23.57
N ALA A 62 -36.73 -20.64 23.76
CA ALA A 62 -36.92 -19.59 22.77
C ALA A 62 -35.60 -18.80 22.55
N PRO A 63 -35.39 -18.15 21.39
CA PRO A 63 -34.19 -17.36 21.14
C PRO A 63 -34.09 -16.17 22.11
N SER A 64 -32.87 -15.74 22.38
CA SER A 64 -32.59 -14.42 22.97
C SER A 64 -33.12 -13.28 22.08
N ASN A 65 -32.93 -12.02 22.52
CA ASN A 65 -33.01 -10.90 21.59
C ASN A 65 -31.95 -11.03 20.48
N LEU A 66 -32.23 -10.40 19.34
CA LEU A 66 -31.29 -10.35 18.22
C LEU A 66 -30.09 -9.49 18.60
N ALA A 67 -28.88 -10.04 18.48
CA ALA A 67 -27.64 -9.31 18.63
C ALA A 67 -27.01 -9.08 17.26
N MET A 68 -26.56 -7.86 16.99
CA MET A 68 -25.94 -7.45 15.74
C MET A 68 -24.54 -6.92 15.98
N ALA A 69 -23.59 -7.30 15.13
CA ALA A 69 -22.23 -6.77 15.14
C ALA A 69 -21.70 -6.58 13.71
N GLN A 70 -20.96 -5.50 13.50
CA GLN A 70 -20.23 -5.23 12.26
C GLN A 70 -18.75 -5.48 12.51
N THR A 71 -18.12 -6.35 11.72
CA THR A 71 -16.66 -6.47 11.78
C THR A 71 -15.99 -5.20 11.21
N PRO A 72 -14.79 -4.83 11.70
CA PRO A 72 -14.07 -3.68 11.17
C PRO A 72 -13.90 -3.77 9.65
N ALA A 73 -13.78 -2.62 9.01
CA ALA A 73 -13.43 -2.56 7.59
C ALA A 73 -12.21 -3.44 7.31
N CYS A 74 -12.20 -4.09 6.15
CA CYS A 74 -11.03 -4.83 5.72
C CYS A 74 -9.81 -3.90 5.76
N ALA A 75 -8.67 -4.44 6.22
CA ALA A 75 -7.42 -3.78 5.91
C ALA A 75 -7.41 -3.55 4.40
N PRO A 76 -7.07 -2.34 3.94
CA PRO A 76 -7.04 -2.06 2.51
C PRO A 76 -6.20 -3.15 1.84
N ASN A 77 -6.73 -3.76 0.78
CA ASN A 77 -5.92 -4.63 -0.05
C ASN A 77 -4.86 -3.73 -0.69
N LEU A 78 -3.62 -3.82 -0.23
CA LEU A 78 -2.53 -2.93 -0.65
C LEU A 78 -1.93 -3.31 -2.01
N LEU A 79 -2.57 -4.20 -2.77
CA LEU A 79 -2.09 -4.66 -4.06
C LEU A 79 -3.25 -4.75 -5.06
N GLU A 80 -3.27 -3.78 -5.97
CA GLU A 80 -3.21 -3.94 -7.43
C GLU A 80 -3.60 -2.59 -8.05
N ASP A 81 -2.59 -1.79 -8.37
CA ASP A 81 -2.77 -0.67 -9.29
C ASP A 81 -2.34 -1.14 -10.69
N PRO A 82 -3.28 -1.35 -11.63
CA PRO A 82 -2.97 -1.82 -12.97
C PRO A 82 -2.27 -0.77 -13.85
N SER A 83 -2.12 0.49 -13.37
CA SER A 83 -1.30 1.52 -14.05
C SER A 83 0.20 1.35 -13.79
N PHE A 84 0.57 0.38 -12.96
CA PHE A 84 1.94 0.01 -12.69
C PHE A 84 2.47 -0.94 -13.77
N GLU A 85 3.68 -0.68 -14.28
CA GLU A 85 4.39 -1.66 -15.10
C GLU A 85 4.78 -2.85 -14.20
N GLU A 86 3.92 -3.86 -14.16
CA GLU A 86 4.16 -5.10 -13.45
C GLU A 86 5.38 -5.82 -14.07
N PHE A 87 6.54 -5.71 -13.44
CA PHE A 87 7.72 -6.46 -13.84
C PHE A 87 7.88 -7.65 -12.90
N GLY A 88 7.33 -8.80 -13.31
CA GLY A 88 7.20 -10.03 -12.53
C GLY A 88 8.51 -10.77 -12.20
N SER A 89 9.60 -10.07 -11.89
CA SER A 89 10.83 -10.70 -11.42
C SER A 89 11.36 -9.93 -10.22
N GLU A 90 11.60 -10.58 -9.08
CA GLU A 90 12.28 -10.03 -7.89
C GLU A 90 13.79 -9.77 -8.15
N ALA A 91 14.10 -9.04 -9.22
CA ALA A 91 15.44 -8.88 -9.76
C ALA A 91 15.70 -7.44 -10.24
N TRP A 92 16.99 -7.09 -10.29
CA TRP A 92 17.44 -5.85 -10.91
C TRP A 92 17.31 -5.95 -12.44
N GLN A 93 16.65 -4.97 -13.05
CA GLN A 93 16.35 -4.92 -14.48
C GLN A 93 16.98 -3.69 -15.14
N PRO A 94 17.48 -3.79 -16.39
CA PRO A 94 17.97 -2.64 -17.15
C PRO A 94 16.88 -1.60 -17.37
N ILE A 95 17.26 -0.32 -17.32
CA ILE A 95 16.37 0.80 -17.64
C ILE A 95 16.46 1.10 -19.14
N LEU A 96 15.32 1.03 -19.83
CA LEU A 96 15.25 1.36 -21.24
C LEU A 96 15.66 2.83 -21.45
N GLY A 97 16.58 3.10 -22.37
CA GLY A 97 17.10 4.45 -22.63
C GLY A 97 18.30 4.85 -21.77
N HIS A 98 18.63 4.12 -20.70
CA HIS A 98 19.77 4.43 -19.82
C HIS A 98 20.75 3.27 -19.75
N SER A 99 21.78 3.31 -20.61
CA SER A 99 22.81 2.27 -20.65
C SER A 99 23.63 2.27 -19.35
N GLY A 100 23.61 1.15 -18.62
CA GLY A 100 24.42 0.96 -17.43
C GLY A 100 23.71 1.23 -16.10
N ASP A 101 22.41 1.52 -16.11
CA ASP A 101 21.63 1.72 -14.88
C ASP A 101 20.55 0.63 -14.71
N LEU A 102 20.34 0.22 -13.45
CA LEU A 102 19.41 -0.83 -13.04
C LEU A 102 18.29 -0.28 -12.15
N ARG A 103 17.10 -0.86 -12.27
CA ARG A 103 15.97 -0.66 -11.35
C ARG A 103 15.56 -1.96 -10.69
N TYR A 104 15.05 -1.91 -9.47
CA TYR A 104 14.47 -3.09 -8.85
C TYR A 104 13.02 -3.25 -9.31
N ALA A 105 12.69 -4.43 -9.84
CA ALA A 105 11.34 -4.81 -10.24
C ALA A 105 10.71 -5.64 -9.12
N THR A 106 9.54 -5.23 -8.62
CA THR A 106 8.75 -6.05 -7.70
C THR A 106 7.27 -5.71 -7.86
N SER A 107 6.40 -6.71 -7.72
CA SER A 107 4.95 -6.51 -7.61
C SER A 107 4.53 -6.14 -6.18
N LEU A 108 5.44 -6.18 -5.21
CA LEU A 108 5.16 -5.88 -3.80
C LEU A 108 5.58 -4.45 -3.45
N ALA A 109 4.62 -3.52 -3.47
CA ALA A 109 4.80 -2.16 -2.98
C ALA A 109 3.78 -1.83 -1.89
N PHE A 110 4.20 -1.15 -0.83
CA PHE A 110 3.26 -0.52 0.09
C PHE A 110 2.81 0.81 -0.51
N HIS A 111 1.50 0.98 -0.72
CA HIS A 111 0.95 2.23 -1.23
C HIS A 111 0.15 2.98 -0.15
N LEU A 112 0.43 4.26 0.04
CA LEU A 112 -0.36 5.17 0.86
C LEU A 112 -0.39 6.55 0.21
N ASN A 113 -1.58 7.06 -0.11
CA ASN A 113 -1.80 8.42 -0.63
C ASN A 113 -0.93 8.80 -1.86
N GLY A 114 -0.78 7.90 -2.83
CA GLY A 114 0.02 8.14 -4.04
C GLY A 114 1.51 7.84 -3.90
N VAL A 115 1.96 7.42 -2.71
CA VAL A 115 3.35 7.04 -2.41
C VAL A 115 3.48 5.53 -2.35
N TYR A 116 4.43 4.98 -3.10
CA TYR A 116 4.75 3.56 -3.21
C TYR A 116 6.13 3.33 -2.59
N LEU A 117 6.26 2.35 -1.71
CA LEU A 117 7.54 1.91 -1.13
C LEU A 117 7.91 0.54 -1.70
N PHE A 118 9.10 0.42 -2.29
CA PHE A 118 9.61 -0.83 -2.84
C PHE A 118 10.48 -1.54 -1.81
N LYS A 119 10.24 -2.83 -1.61
CA LYS A 119 11.02 -3.67 -0.71
C LYS A 119 11.73 -4.78 -1.50
N SER A 120 13.03 -4.95 -1.31
CA SER A 120 13.70 -6.19 -1.69
C SER A 120 13.61 -7.24 -0.58
N PRO A 121 13.53 -8.54 -0.92
CA PRO A 121 13.55 -9.61 0.07
C PRO A 121 14.82 -9.62 0.94
N ALA A 122 15.95 -9.17 0.40
CA ALA A 122 17.26 -9.29 1.05
C ALA A 122 17.68 -8.05 1.87
N GLN A 123 17.20 -6.86 1.53
CA GLN A 123 17.76 -5.60 2.05
C GLN A 123 16.70 -4.61 2.56
N GLY A 124 15.43 -4.97 2.62
CA GLY A 124 14.40 -4.07 3.15
C GLY A 124 13.92 -3.06 2.11
N ILE A 125 13.58 -1.83 2.51
CA ILE A 125 13.05 -0.81 1.59
C ILE A 125 14.21 -0.32 0.71
N GLU A 126 14.11 -0.55 -0.60
CA GLU A 126 15.12 -0.23 -1.60
C GLU A 126 14.76 1.00 -2.43
N GLY A 127 13.52 1.47 -2.37
CA GLY A 127 13.10 2.61 -3.17
C GLY A 127 11.76 3.19 -2.78
N ILE A 128 11.49 4.39 -3.29
CA ILE A 128 10.19 5.07 -3.19
C ILE A 128 9.79 5.51 -4.59
N GLN A 129 8.50 5.39 -4.90
CA GLN A 129 7.88 6.05 -6.04
C GLN A 129 6.72 6.92 -5.61
N GLN A 130 6.57 8.08 -6.23
CA GLN A 130 5.41 8.93 -6.03
C GLN A 130 5.04 9.59 -7.33
N VAL A 131 3.72 9.71 -7.56
CA VAL A 131 3.17 10.53 -8.64
C VAL A 131 2.77 11.88 -8.06
N VAL A 132 3.30 12.96 -8.62
CA VAL A 132 2.95 14.33 -8.24
C VAL A 132 2.36 15.02 -9.45
N VAL A 133 1.20 15.64 -9.28
CA VAL A 133 0.62 16.52 -10.31
C VAL A 133 1.22 17.91 -10.11
N VAL A 134 1.91 18.41 -11.13
CA VAL A 134 2.45 19.77 -11.13
C VAL A 134 1.65 20.59 -12.13
N ALA A 135 1.17 21.74 -11.69
CA ALA A 135 0.58 22.73 -12.59
C ALA A 135 1.72 23.34 -13.44
N GLY A 136 1.70 23.06 -14.73
CA GLY A 136 2.57 23.70 -15.71
C GLY A 136 2.05 25.06 -16.15
N GLU A 137 2.16 25.37 -17.45
CA GLU A 137 1.38 26.43 -18.09
C GLU A 137 -0.13 26.25 -17.84
N PRO A 138 -0.95 27.31 -17.87
CA PRO A 138 -2.39 27.23 -17.58
C PRO A 138 -3.12 26.25 -18.52
N GLY A 139 -3.37 25.02 -18.06
CA GLY A 139 -4.09 23.98 -18.81
C GLY A 139 -3.41 22.61 -18.81
N ASP A 140 -2.13 22.53 -18.47
CA ASP A 140 -1.38 21.27 -18.52
C ASP A 140 -1.45 20.56 -17.15
N LEU A 141 -2.04 19.36 -17.15
CA LEU A 141 -1.96 18.41 -16.04
C LEU A 141 -0.79 17.47 -16.32
N ILE A 142 0.34 17.76 -15.70
CA ILE A 142 1.56 16.98 -15.88
C ILE A 142 1.77 16.14 -14.63
N GLU A 143 1.92 14.84 -14.84
CA GLU A 143 2.25 13.89 -13.79
C GLU A 143 3.75 13.64 -13.79
N LEU A 144 4.35 13.74 -12.61
CA LEU A 144 5.75 13.41 -12.39
C LEU A 144 5.83 12.13 -11.59
N ARG A 145 6.49 11.12 -12.18
CA ARG A 145 6.78 9.87 -11.47
C ARG A 145 8.24 9.86 -11.06
N PHE A 146 8.46 9.89 -9.76
CA PHE A 146 9.78 9.69 -9.17
C PHE A 146 9.97 8.22 -8.84
N ALA A 147 11.16 7.67 -9.06
CA ALA A 147 11.55 6.36 -8.57
C ALA A 147 12.98 6.43 -8.05
N PHE A 148 13.20 6.08 -6.79
CA PHE A 148 14.52 6.11 -6.14
C PHE A 148 15.05 4.70 -5.89
N GLY A 149 16.37 4.57 -5.76
CA GLY A 149 17.02 3.27 -5.52
C GLY A 149 17.69 2.66 -6.74
N HIS A 150 17.85 3.43 -7.83
CA HIS A 150 18.54 2.94 -9.02
C HIS A 150 20.01 2.72 -8.73
N ARG A 151 20.59 1.69 -9.36
CA ARG A 151 21.99 1.29 -9.17
C ARG A 151 22.74 1.28 -10.49
N ASP A 152 24.01 1.64 -10.43
CA ASP A 152 24.93 1.41 -11.55
C ASP A 152 25.11 -0.10 -11.74
N ALA A 153 24.97 -0.56 -12.97
CA ALA A 153 24.98 -1.98 -13.32
C ALA A 153 26.33 -2.65 -13.07
N ALA A 154 27.44 -1.88 -13.12
CA ALA A 154 28.78 -2.41 -12.94
C ALA A 154 29.18 -2.50 -11.47
N SER A 155 28.84 -1.49 -10.68
CA SER A 155 29.29 -1.34 -9.29
C SER A 155 28.23 -1.72 -8.25
N GLY A 156 26.94 -1.79 -8.63
CA GLY A 156 25.83 -1.96 -7.68
C GLY A 156 25.62 -0.75 -6.75
N THR A 157 26.37 0.33 -6.96
CA THR A 157 26.26 1.55 -6.16
C THR A 157 24.98 2.28 -6.50
N GLN A 158 24.30 2.82 -5.50
CA GLN A 158 23.12 3.64 -5.73
C GLN A 158 23.51 4.91 -6.50
N VAL A 159 22.89 5.10 -7.66
CA VAL A 159 23.19 6.21 -8.57
C VAL A 159 22.20 7.35 -8.44
N GLY A 160 21.01 7.14 -7.85
CA GLY A 160 20.03 8.21 -7.62
C GLY A 160 18.60 7.81 -7.93
N GLY A 161 17.87 8.75 -8.52
CA GLY A 161 16.45 8.63 -8.84
C GLY A 161 16.15 8.84 -10.32
N ARG A 162 15.15 8.13 -10.83
CA ARG A 162 14.56 8.34 -12.14
C ARG A 162 13.36 9.26 -12.01
N ILE A 163 13.27 10.22 -12.92
CA ILE A 163 12.12 11.10 -13.08
C ILE A 163 11.49 10.77 -14.42
N GLN A 164 10.17 10.62 -14.44
CA GLN A 164 9.40 10.53 -15.67
C GLN A 164 8.42 11.69 -15.72
N LEU A 165 8.35 12.34 -16.87
CA LEU A 165 7.36 13.33 -17.22
C LEU A 165 6.24 12.61 -17.97
N LEU A 166 5.01 12.71 -17.49
CA LEU A 166 3.86 12.06 -18.08
C LEU A 166 2.81 13.08 -18.51
N ASP A 167 2.25 12.86 -19.70
CA ASP A 167 1.07 13.54 -20.22
C ASP A 167 -0.07 12.51 -20.35
N GLN A 168 -1.17 12.73 -19.63
CA GLN A 168 -2.31 11.79 -19.56
C GLN A 168 -1.91 10.34 -19.26
N GLY A 169 -0.89 10.15 -18.42
CA GLY A 169 -0.36 8.84 -18.03
C GLY A 169 0.64 8.22 -19.02
N ALA A 170 0.94 8.86 -20.15
CA ALA A 170 1.96 8.44 -21.10
C ALA A 170 3.30 9.13 -20.80
N VAL A 171 4.39 8.37 -20.71
CA VAL A 171 5.74 8.93 -20.50
C VAL A 171 6.18 9.68 -21.75
N ILE A 172 6.35 11.00 -21.64
CA ILE A 172 6.83 11.87 -22.72
C ILE A 172 8.32 12.18 -22.60
N ASP A 173 8.87 12.15 -21.39
CA ASP A 173 10.31 12.26 -21.14
C ASP A 173 10.69 11.44 -19.88
N GLN A 174 11.93 10.96 -19.82
CA GLN A 174 12.46 10.34 -18.62
C GLN A 174 13.96 10.59 -18.50
N GLU A 175 14.42 10.82 -17.27
CA GLU A 175 15.82 11.06 -16.98
C GLU A 175 16.26 10.40 -15.68
N ILE A 176 17.55 10.01 -15.61
CA ILE A 176 18.18 9.54 -14.38
C ILE A 176 18.99 10.68 -13.77
N CYS A 177 18.45 11.20 -12.68
CA CYS A 177 19.09 12.19 -11.85
C CYS A 177 20.17 11.53 -11.00
N LYS A 178 21.42 11.57 -11.49
CA LYS A 178 22.56 11.00 -10.77
C LYS A 178 22.84 11.77 -9.48
N LEU A 179 22.58 11.13 -8.35
CA LEU A 179 22.90 11.60 -7.02
C LEU A 179 24.31 11.10 -6.65
N ARG A 180 25.34 11.91 -6.86
CA ARG A 180 26.67 11.64 -6.29
C ARG A 180 26.67 12.06 -4.83
N ILE A 181 26.59 11.09 -3.92
CA ILE A 181 26.55 11.34 -2.47
C ILE A 181 27.98 11.38 -1.93
N SER A 182 28.37 12.50 -1.33
CA SER A 182 29.50 12.56 -0.40
C SER A 182 29.11 13.38 0.83
N GLY A 183 29.02 12.75 2.01
CA GLY A 183 28.75 13.41 3.31
C GLY A 183 27.56 12.86 4.10
N ASP A 184 27.35 13.43 5.31
CA ASP A 184 26.26 13.13 6.26
C ASP A 184 24.91 13.78 5.88
N HIS A 185 23.84 13.44 6.61
CA HIS A 185 22.41 13.81 6.39
C HIS A 185 22.21 15.23 5.82
N ASP A 186 21.59 15.34 4.64
CA ASP A 186 21.33 16.66 4.05
C ASP A 186 20.12 16.65 3.10
N TRP A 187 19.47 17.81 2.99
CA TRP A 187 18.50 18.10 1.93
C TRP A 187 19.27 18.62 0.71
N ARG A 188 18.98 18.06 -0.47
CA ARG A 188 19.66 18.41 -1.72
C ARG A 188 18.62 18.67 -2.81
N THR A 189 18.76 19.77 -3.53
CA THR A 189 18.03 19.99 -4.79
C THR A 189 18.78 19.27 -5.91
N LEU A 190 18.14 18.26 -6.50
CA LEU A 190 18.58 17.66 -7.76
C LEU A 190 18.00 18.46 -8.90
N VAL A 191 18.83 18.83 -9.88
CA VAL A 191 18.39 19.46 -11.12
C VAL A 191 18.78 18.55 -12.28
N CYS A 192 17.82 18.25 -13.14
CA CYS A 192 18.01 17.34 -14.27
C CYS A 192 17.54 18.02 -15.55
N SER A 193 18.37 17.94 -16.59
CA SER A 193 18.04 18.46 -17.91
C SER A 193 17.09 17.49 -18.60
N LEU A 194 15.91 17.97 -19.00
CA LEU A 194 14.94 17.22 -19.78
C LEU A 194 15.25 17.43 -21.25
N THR A 195 15.79 16.39 -21.91
CA THR A 195 16.34 16.52 -23.26
C THR A 195 15.37 16.12 -24.37
N ALA A 196 14.30 15.38 -24.04
CA ALA A 196 13.27 14.96 -25.00
C ALA A 196 11.95 15.73 -24.85
N SER A 197 11.75 16.42 -23.74
CA SER A 197 10.63 17.31 -23.50
C SER A 197 10.65 18.50 -24.46
N ALA A 198 9.54 18.71 -25.16
CA ALA A 198 9.35 19.88 -26.02
C ALA A 198 8.93 21.14 -25.23
N ILE A 199 8.65 21.01 -23.93
CA ILE A 199 7.96 22.02 -23.11
C ILE A 199 8.82 22.51 -21.95
N TYR A 200 9.66 21.66 -21.37
CA TYR A 200 10.49 21.97 -20.20
C TYR A 200 11.92 21.54 -20.42
N ASP A 201 12.88 22.37 -20.04
CA ASP A 201 14.31 22.09 -20.19
C ASP A 201 14.91 21.49 -18.93
N GLN A 202 14.32 21.79 -17.77
CA GLN A 202 14.83 21.34 -16.47
C GLN A 202 13.71 20.96 -15.51
N ILE A 203 14.03 19.97 -14.67
CA ILE A 203 13.29 19.70 -13.45
C ILE A 203 14.21 19.83 -12.24
N ALA A 204 13.74 20.50 -11.20
CA ALA A 204 14.40 20.53 -9.90
C ALA A 204 13.54 19.85 -8.82
N VAL A 205 14.17 19.03 -7.98
CA VAL A 205 13.52 18.26 -6.91
C VAL A 205 14.35 18.35 -5.63
N ALA A 206 13.77 18.84 -4.55
CA ALA A 206 14.39 18.83 -3.22
C ALA A 206 14.17 17.48 -2.53
N LEU A 207 15.27 16.81 -2.15
CA LEU A 207 15.28 15.46 -1.61
C LEU A 207 16.05 15.40 -0.29
N GLY A 208 15.51 14.69 0.70
CA GLY A 208 16.17 14.39 1.96
C GLY A 208 16.88 13.04 1.91
N TRP A 209 18.15 13.00 2.30
CA TRP A 209 18.99 11.80 2.27
C TRP A 209 19.60 11.46 3.64
N GLN A 210 19.63 10.18 3.98
CA GLN A 210 20.29 9.60 5.15
C GLN A 210 21.29 8.51 4.75
N PRO A 211 22.61 8.79 4.83
CA PRO A 211 23.63 7.76 4.62
C PRO A 211 23.47 6.59 5.60
N GLY A 212 23.60 5.36 5.09
CA GLY A 212 23.57 4.13 5.91
C GLY A 212 22.18 3.56 6.21
N SER A 213 21.09 4.17 5.69
CA SER A 213 19.81 3.48 5.58
C SER A 213 19.77 2.66 4.27
N ASP A 214 19.09 1.51 4.26
CA ASP A 214 19.09 0.59 3.11
C ASP A 214 18.58 1.26 1.82
N SER A 215 17.64 2.21 1.93
CA SER A 215 17.14 3.05 0.83
C SER A 215 17.87 4.40 0.69
N GLY A 216 18.49 4.85 1.78
CA GLY A 216 19.15 6.15 1.85
C GLY A 216 18.23 7.38 1.85
N PHE A 217 16.91 7.21 1.71
CA PHE A 217 15.99 8.30 1.36
C PHE A 217 15.00 8.61 2.48
N LEU A 218 14.82 9.89 2.81
CA LEU A 218 13.95 10.36 3.90
C LEU A 218 12.63 10.98 3.40
N GLY A 219 12.60 11.53 2.19
CA GLY A 219 11.44 12.22 1.63
C GLY A 219 11.81 13.27 0.59
N PHE A 220 10.80 13.94 0.05
CA PHE A 220 10.96 15.11 -0.81
C PHE A 220 9.99 16.22 -0.38
N ASP A 221 10.25 17.45 -0.82
CA ASP A 221 9.46 18.62 -0.42
C ASP A 221 9.02 19.46 -1.63
N GLN A 222 9.99 20.03 -2.36
CA GLN A 222 9.72 20.95 -3.45
C GLN A 222 10.05 20.35 -4.82
N VAL A 223 9.14 20.51 -5.77
CA VAL A 223 9.34 20.18 -7.20
C VAL A 223 9.07 21.43 -8.03
N SER A 224 9.96 21.76 -8.96
CA SER A 224 9.74 22.82 -9.94
C SER A 224 10.16 22.36 -11.33
N LEU A 225 9.31 22.64 -12.32
CA LEU A 225 9.64 22.53 -13.74
C LEU A 225 10.01 23.92 -14.26
N THR A 226 11.08 24.00 -15.03
CA THR A 226 11.55 25.26 -15.60
C THR A 226 11.70 25.11 -17.10
N GLN A 227 11.15 26.07 -17.85
CA GLN A 227 11.47 26.29 -19.25
C GLN A 227 12.43 27.49 -19.29
N GLU A 228 13.72 27.23 -19.44
CA GLU A 228 14.68 28.28 -19.73
C GLU A 228 14.73 28.37 -21.26
N GLY A 229 13.87 29.22 -21.83
CA GLY A 229 13.76 29.39 -23.28
C GLY A 229 15.10 29.67 -23.99
N PRO A 230 15.12 29.67 -25.34
CA PRO A 230 16.35 29.79 -26.14
C PRO A 230 17.18 31.05 -25.86
#